data_AF-A0A453CVG5-F1
#
_entry.id   AF-A0A453CVG5-F1
#
_cell.length_a   1.000
_cell.length_b   1.000
_cell.length_c   1.000
_cell.angle_alpha   90.00
_cell.angle_beta   90.00
_cell.angle_gamma   90.00
#
_symmetry.space_group_name_H-M   'P 1'
#
loop_
_entity.id
_entity.type
_entity.pdbx_description
1 polymer ?
#
loop_
_entity_poly.entity_id
_entity_poly.type
_entity_poly.pdbx_seq_one_letter_code
_entity_poly.pdbx_strand_id
1 'polypeptide(L)'
;VIVSDEFRKSFTKLKSSQLRREILQKLVKVGGGWRTPVRNLDVPGVSNLAKVYKIRDLYLIWSTDLEKSEERYIQIIRIWDLLSQQHVARTVQRLENLFSMYTDDYLDHCRGVQTLGYALFIF
;
A
#
# COMPACT_ATOMS: atom_id res chain seq x y z
N VAL A 1 -1.32 -2.83 -9.58
CA VAL A 1 -2.00 -2.49 -8.31
C VAL A 1 -2.95 -3.62 -7.99
N ILE A 2 -2.83 -4.23 -6.82
CA ILE A 2 -3.72 -5.27 -6.29
C ILE A 2 -4.44 -4.68 -5.08
N VAL A 3 -5.74 -4.93 -4.94
CA VAL A 3 -6.55 -4.46 -3.81
C VAL A 3 -7.07 -5.65 -3.00
N SER A 4 -7.00 -5.54 -1.68
CA SER A 4 -7.56 -6.53 -0.76
C SER A 4 -9.09 -6.52 -0.74
N ASP A 5 -9.68 -7.58 -0.21
CA ASP A 5 -11.12 -7.62 0.04
C ASP A 5 -11.53 -6.68 1.17
N GLU A 6 -10.67 -6.45 2.17
CA GLU A 6 -10.87 -5.45 3.22
C GLU A 6 -11.03 -4.06 2.61
N PHE A 7 -10.13 -3.65 1.71
CA PHE A 7 -10.24 -2.39 0.99
C PHE A 7 -11.53 -2.33 0.19
N ARG A 8 -11.88 -3.37 -0.58
CA ARG A 8 -13.12 -3.42 -1.37
C ARG A 8 -14.36 -3.25 -0.49
N LYS A 9 -14.41 -3.92 0.67
CA LYS A 9 -15.49 -3.79 1.66
C LYS A 9 -15.55 -2.38 2.25
N SER A 10 -14.41 -1.78 2.58
CA SER A 10 -14.35 -0.42 3.14
C SER A 10 -14.75 0.63 2.10
N PHE A 11 -14.28 0.49 0.85
CA PHE A 11 -14.55 1.41 -0.24
C PHE A 11 -16.03 1.40 -0.68
N THR A 12 -16.65 0.23 -0.77
CA THR A 12 -18.08 0.10 -1.15
C THR A 12 -19.03 0.73 -0.14
N LYS A 13 -18.64 0.77 1.16
CA LYS A 13 -19.41 1.42 2.24
C LYS A 13 -19.37 2.96 2.21
N LEU A 14 -18.46 3.57 1.45
CA LEU A 14 -18.35 5.04 1.38
C LEU A 14 -19.60 5.63 0.74
N LYS A 15 -20.27 6.58 1.39
CA LYS A 15 -21.47 7.24 0.83
C LYS A 15 -21.12 8.42 -0.08
N SER A 16 -20.00 9.11 0.18
CA SER A 16 -19.61 10.31 -0.57
C SER A 16 -18.96 9.95 -1.91
N SER A 17 -19.60 10.36 -3.01
CA SER A 17 -19.06 10.21 -4.38
C SER A 17 -17.76 10.99 -4.58
N GLN A 18 -17.67 12.18 -3.97
CA GLN A 18 -16.45 13.00 -3.98
C GLN A 18 -15.29 12.26 -3.30
N LEU A 19 -15.52 11.67 -2.13
CA LEU A 19 -14.49 10.92 -1.41
C LEU A 19 -14.03 9.69 -2.20
N ARG A 20 -14.98 8.94 -2.80
CA ARG A 20 -14.64 7.81 -3.69
C ARG A 20 -13.72 8.25 -4.84
N ARG A 21 -14.04 9.38 -5.49
CA ARG A 21 -13.21 9.94 -6.57
C ARG A 21 -11.82 10.33 -6.08
N GLU A 22 -11.72 11.00 -4.93
CA GLU A 22 -10.42 11.37 -4.34
C GLU A 22 -9.55 10.15 -4.07
N ILE A 23 -10.13 9.08 -3.51
CA ILE A 23 -9.41 7.83 -3.25
C ILE A 23 -8.93 7.20 -4.56
N LEU A 24 -9.78 7.10 -5.58
CA LEU A 24 -9.38 6.57 -6.89
C LEU A 24 -8.24 7.38 -7.53
N GLN A 25 -8.31 8.71 -7.46
CA GLN A 25 -7.24 9.58 -7.95
C GLN A 25 -5.93 9.35 -7.20
N LYS A 26 -5.99 9.08 -5.89
CA LYS A 26 -4.80 8.73 -5.11
C LYS A 26 -4.26 7.36 -5.50
N LEU A 27 -5.12 6.35 -5.70
CA LEU A 27 -4.68 5.03 -6.17
C LEU A 27 -3.98 5.08 -7.54
N VAL A 28 -4.50 5.88 -8.47
CA VAL A 28 -3.85 6.12 -9.77
C VAL A 28 -2.47 6.73 -9.58
N LYS A 29 -2.32 7.71 -8.67
CA LYS A 29 -1.01 8.30 -8.36
C LYS A 29 -0.06 7.27 -7.76
N VAL A 30 -0.49 6.51 -6.76
CA VAL A 30 0.34 5.45 -6.14
C VAL A 30 0.78 4.42 -7.18
N GLY A 31 -0.12 4.00 -8.08
CA GLY A 31 0.21 3.14 -9.22
C GLY A 31 1.20 3.79 -10.19
N GLY A 32 1.06 5.09 -10.50
CA GLY A 32 1.95 5.81 -11.42
C GLY A 32 3.38 6.05 -10.90
N GLY A 33 3.81 5.38 -9.83
CA GLY A 33 5.15 5.51 -9.28
C GLY A 33 5.35 6.79 -8.46
N TRP A 34 4.31 7.25 -7.75
CA TRP A 34 4.37 8.46 -6.93
C TRP A 34 5.53 8.43 -5.93
N ARG A 35 6.42 9.44 -6.01
CA ARG A 35 7.77 9.47 -5.42
C ARG A 35 7.94 10.33 -4.17
N THR A 36 6.89 10.94 -3.61
CA THR A 36 7.10 11.69 -2.35
C THR A 36 7.44 10.73 -1.24
N PRO A 37 8.40 11.06 -0.36
CA PRO A 37 8.62 10.30 0.87
C PRO A 37 7.32 10.30 1.64
N VAL A 38 6.58 9.19 1.58
CA VAL A 38 5.47 8.95 2.49
C VAL A 38 6.15 8.85 3.84
N ARG A 39 6.05 9.92 4.63
CA ARG A 39 6.37 9.83 6.05
C ARG A 39 5.37 8.83 6.59
N ASN A 40 5.84 7.61 6.84
CA ASN A 40 5.11 6.72 7.73
C ASN A 40 4.80 7.56 8.96
N LEU A 41 3.53 7.58 9.39
CA LEU A 41 3.22 8.12 10.71
C LEU A 41 4.28 7.53 11.64
N ASP A 42 4.98 8.39 12.39
CA ASP A 42 6.14 8.01 13.21
C ASP A 42 5.72 6.96 14.24
N VAL A 43 5.63 5.70 13.83
CA VAL A 43 5.36 4.54 14.66
C VAL A 43 6.74 3.92 14.91
N PRO A 44 7.29 4.06 16.13
CA PRO A 44 8.61 3.53 16.45
C PRO A 44 8.66 2.01 16.24
N GLY A 45 9.73 1.49 15.61
CA GLY A 45 9.97 0.05 15.45
C GLY A 45 9.33 -0.62 14.22
N VAL A 46 8.73 0.14 13.31
CA VAL A 46 8.08 -0.37 12.08
C VAL A 46 9.09 -0.38 10.92
N SER A 47 9.16 -1.47 10.16
CA SER A 47 10.16 -1.73 9.10
C SER A 47 10.01 -0.86 7.84
N ASN A 48 9.17 0.17 7.88
CA ASN A 48 8.81 1.09 6.80
C ASN A 48 8.18 0.42 5.55
N LEU A 49 7.84 -0.88 5.62
CA LEU A 49 7.27 -1.63 4.49
C LEU A 49 5.79 -1.30 4.28
N ALA A 50 5.00 -1.26 5.37
CA ALA A 50 3.65 -0.72 5.33
C ALA A 50 3.71 0.81 5.27
N LYS A 51 3.07 1.37 4.24
CA LYS A 51 2.95 2.81 4.01
C LYS A 51 1.53 3.26 4.32
N VAL A 52 1.41 4.38 5.01
CA VAL A 52 0.12 4.95 5.41
C VAL A 52 -0.05 6.33 4.80
N TYR A 53 -1.19 6.57 4.17
CA TYR A 53 -1.53 7.86 3.57
C TYR A 53 -2.88 8.37 4.06
N LYS A 54 -2.92 9.58 4.62
CA LYS A 54 -4.15 10.20 5.10
C LYS A 54 -4.94 10.82 3.94
N ILE A 55 -6.22 10.48 3.84
CA ILE A 55 -7.20 11.03 2.91
C ILE A 55 -8.39 11.52 3.75
N ARG A 56 -8.42 12.82 4.04
CA ARG A 56 -9.38 13.43 4.97
C ARG A 56 -9.31 12.78 6.36
N ASP A 57 -10.36 12.09 6.78
CA ASP A 57 -10.52 11.37 8.05
C ASP A 57 -10.16 9.87 7.95
N LEU A 58 -9.87 9.38 6.74
CA LEU A 58 -9.49 8.00 6.47
C LEU A 58 -7.99 7.87 6.17
N TYR A 59 -7.50 6.65 6.30
CA TYR A 59 -6.11 6.28 6.10
C TYR A 59 -6.06 5.09 5.14
N LEU A 60 -5.37 5.30 4.02
CA LEU A 60 -5.06 4.28 3.04
C LEU A 60 -3.77 3.57 3.45
N ILE A 61 -3.83 2.26 3.65
CA ILE A 61 -2.68 1.43 3.97
C ILE A 61 -2.28 0.63 2.74
N TRP A 62 -1.01 0.71 2.36
CA TRP A 62 -0.47 0.05 1.18
C TRP A 62 0.98 -0.38 1.37
N SER A 63 1.48 -1.28 0.54
CA SER A 63 2.90 -1.63 0.50
C SER A 63 3.34 -1.87 -0.95
N THR A 64 4.66 -1.89 -1.15
CA THR A 64 5.25 -2.47 -2.36
C THR A 64 5.45 -3.96 -2.10
N ASP A 65 5.02 -4.78 -3.05
CA ASP A 65 5.12 -6.23 -3.06
C ASP A 65 5.87 -6.67 -4.32
N LEU A 66 6.29 -7.92 -4.41
CA LEU A 66 7.01 -8.44 -5.58
C LEU A 66 6.31 -9.66 -6.15
N GLU A 67 6.13 -9.66 -7.46
CA GLU A 67 5.76 -10.87 -8.19
C GLU A 67 6.95 -11.31 -9.05
N LYS A 68 7.35 -12.57 -8.87
CA LYS A 68 8.38 -13.18 -9.69
C LYS A 68 7.75 -13.65 -11.00
N SER A 69 8.12 -12.99 -12.08
CA SER A 69 7.89 -13.51 -13.44
C SER A 69 9.11 -14.33 -13.89
N GLU A 70 8.98 -15.09 -14.98
CA GLU A 70 10.02 -16.00 -15.50
C GLU A 70 11.38 -15.31 -15.70
N GLU A 71 11.41 -14.02 -16.04
CA GLU A 71 12.65 -13.29 -16.38
C GLU A 71 12.98 -12.12 -15.45
N ARG A 72 12.07 -11.72 -14.56
CA ARG A 72 12.26 -10.52 -13.70
C ARG A 72 11.33 -10.47 -12.49
N TYR A 73 11.73 -9.71 -11.48
CA TYR A 73 10.85 -9.27 -10.40
C TYR A 73 10.04 -8.06 -10.85
N ILE A 74 8.72 -8.12 -10.71
CA ILE A 74 7.81 -7.02 -10.98
C ILE A 74 7.35 -6.45 -9.65
N GLN A 75 7.55 -5.15 -9.45
CA GLN A 75 7.00 -4.46 -8.29
C GLN A 75 5.50 -4.23 -8.44
N ILE A 76 4.76 -4.61 -7.42
CA ILE A 76 3.32 -4.46 -7.35
C ILE A 76 2.97 -3.56 -6.18
N ILE A 77 2.07 -2.61 -6.41
CA ILE A 77 1.43 -1.88 -5.33
C ILE A 77 0.30 -2.74 -4.78
N ARG A 78 0.37 -3.07 -3.48
CA ARG A 78 -0.70 -3.77 -2.77
C ARG A 78 -1.43 -2.81 -1.85
N ILE A 79 -2.74 -2.69 -2.02
CA ILE A 79 -3.61 -1.90 -1.16
C ILE A 79 -4.23 -2.84 -0.13
N TRP A 80 -3.93 -2.61 1.14
CA TRP A 80 -4.32 -3.49 2.23
C TRP A 80 -5.68 -3.13 2.82
N ASP A 81 -5.95 -1.84 3.04
CA ASP A 81 -7.23 -1.40 3.61
C ASP A 81 -7.39 0.13 3.53
N LEU A 82 -8.61 0.61 3.79
CA LEU A 82 -8.98 2.01 3.98
C LEU A 82 -9.82 2.14 5.26
N LEU A 83 -9.26 2.78 6.29
CA LEU A 83 -9.84 2.77 7.64
C LEU A 83 -9.66 4.09 8.39
N SER A 84 -10.40 4.26 9.48
CA SER A 84 -10.24 5.37 10.42
C SER A 84 -8.96 5.23 11.28
N GLN A 85 -8.49 6.36 11.82
CA GLN A 85 -7.23 6.44 12.57
C GLN A 85 -7.09 5.39 13.68
N GLN A 86 -8.17 5.11 14.42
CA GLN A 86 -8.16 4.20 15.57
C GLN A 86 -7.73 2.76 15.23
N HIS A 87 -7.87 2.36 13.97
CA HIS A 87 -7.52 1.00 13.53
C HIS A 87 -6.15 0.93 12.85
N VAL A 88 -5.51 2.07 12.55
CA VAL A 88 -4.27 2.14 11.74
C VAL A 88 -3.13 1.41 12.42
N ALA A 89 -2.84 1.72 13.69
CA ALA A 89 -1.71 1.13 14.40
C ALA A 89 -1.81 -0.41 14.47
N ARG A 90 -3.01 -0.93 14.78
CA ARG A 90 -3.25 -2.38 14.84
C ARG A 90 -3.07 -3.04 13.46
N THR A 91 -3.57 -2.42 12.39
CA THR A 91 -3.43 -2.98 11.04
C THR A 91 -1.97 -2.93 10.58
N VAL A 92 -1.26 -1.82 10.80
CA VAL A 92 0.18 -1.71 10.50
C VAL A 92 0.96 -2.78 11.25
N GLN A 93 0.76 -2.95 12.56
CA GLN A 93 1.47 -3.98 13.33
C GLN A 93 1.23 -5.40 12.78
N ARG A 94 0.01 -5.71 12.35
CA ARG A 94 -0.31 -7.02 11.75
C ARG A 94 0.42 -7.22 10.41
N LEU A 95 0.55 -6.18 9.60
CA LEU A 95 1.30 -6.24 8.34
C LEU A 95 2.79 -6.37 8.61
N GLU A 96 3.32 -5.69 9.61
CA GLU A 96 4.73 -5.83 10.00
C GLU A 96 5.06 -7.25 10.47
N ASN A 97 4.19 -7.86 11.28
CA ASN A 97 4.33 -9.27 11.68
C ASN A 97 4.19 -10.23 10.48
N LEU A 98 3.42 -9.85 9.45
CA LEU A 98 3.35 -10.60 8.19
C LEU A 98 4.67 -10.50 7.44
N PHE A 99 5.20 -9.29 7.30
CA PHE A 99 6.43 -9.02 6.58
C PHE A 99 7.66 -9.60 7.26
N SER A 100 7.69 -9.71 8.59
CA SER A 100 8.78 -10.36 9.31
C SER A 100 8.90 -11.87 9.03
N MET A 101 7.90 -12.48 8.40
CA MET A 101 7.98 -13.86 7.93
C MET A 101 8.62 -13.99 6.54
N TYR A 102 8.87 -12.88 5.84
CA TYR A 102 9.57 -12.88 4.56
C TYR A 102 11.09 -12.84 4.75
N THR A 103 11.83 -13.37 3.78
CA THR A 103 13.29 -13.37 3.82
C THR A 103 13.84 -11.96 3.59
N ASP A 104 15.01 -11.66 4.16
CA ASP A 104 15.66 -10.36 3.98
C ASP A 104 15.90 -10.04 2.49
N ASP A 105 16.27 -11.05 1.69
CA ASP A 105 16.40 -10.93 0.23
C ASP A 105 15.09 -10.42 -0.42
N TYR A 106 13.94 -10.93 0.01
CA TYR A 106 12.64 -10.49 -0.52
C TYR A 106 12.34 -9.04 -0.12
N LEU A 107 12.60 -8.71 1.15
CA LEU A 107 12.35 -7.39 1.70
C LEU A 107 13.23 -6.31 1.07
N ASP A 108 14.49 -6.64 0.76
CA ASP A 108 15.41 -5.71 0.09
C ASP A 108 14.96 -5.37 -1.34
N HIS A 109 14.40 -6.35 -2.06
CA HIS A 109 13.80 -6.08 -3.37
C HIS A 109 12.52 -5.24 -3.28
N CYS A 110 11.75 -5.35 -2.19
CA CYS A 110 10.58 -4.50 -1.92
C CYS A 110 10.97 -3.06 -1.58
N ARG A 111 12.14 -2.88 -0.96
CA ARG A 111 12.71 -1.57 -0.60
C ARG A 111 13.41 -0.89 -1.79
N GLY A 112 14.01 -1.68 -2.69
CA GLY A 112 14.74 -1.17 -3.85
C GLY A 112 13.87 -0.32 -4.78
N VAL A 113 14.35 0.86 -5.17
CA VAL A 113 13.68 1.67 -6.20
C VAL A 113 14.07 1.12 -7.57
N GLN A 114 13.23 0.28 -8.20
CA GLN A 114 13.47 -0.08 -9.60
C GLN A 114 13.04 1.07 -10.51
N THR A 115 13.99 1.53 -11.32
CA THR A 115 13.96 2.73 -12.16
C THR A 115 13.11 2.61 -13.43
N LEU A 116 12.53 1.45 -13.73
CA LEU A 116 11.84 1.18 -14.99
C LEU A 116 10.65 0.24 -14.77
N GLY A 117 9.42 0.76 -14.85
CA GLY A 117 8.24 -0.09 -14.86
C GLY A 117 6.94 0.67 -14.64
N TYR A 118 6.14 0.82 -15.71
CA TYR A 118 4.74 1.20 -15.62
C TYR A 118 4.01 0.21 -14.71
N ALA A 119 3.28 0.68 -13.69
CA ALA A 119 2.48 -0.21 -12.86
C ALA A 119 1.35 -0.83 -13.69
N LEU A 120 1.37 -2.15 -13.80
CA LEU A 120 0.27 -2.92 -14.35
C LEU A 120 -0.92 -2.85 -13.37
N PHE A 121 -2.06 -2.32 -13.81
CA PHE A 121 -3.32 -2.43 -13.08
C PHE A 121 -3.89 -3.83 -13.39
N ILE A 122 -3.89 -4.73 -12.41
CA ILE A 122 -4.60 -6.01 -12.51
C ILE A 122 -5.91 -5.78 -11.76
N PHE A 123 -7.02 -5.74 -12.51
CA PHE A 123 -8.38 -5.58 -11.98
C PHE A 123 -8.95 -6.93 -11.53
#